data_AF-A0A1S2T6R8-F1
#
_entry.id   AF-A0A1S2T6R8-F1
#
_cell.length_a   1.000
_cell.length_b   1.000
_cell.length_c   1.000
_cell.angle_alpha   90.00
_cell.angle_beta   90.00
_cell.angle_gamma   90.00
#
_symmetry.space_group_name_H-M   'P 1'
#
loop_
_entity.id
_entity.type
_entity.pdbx_description
1 polymer ?
#
loop_
_entity_poly.entity_id
_entity_poly.type
_entity_poly.pdbx_seq_one_letter_code
_entity_poly.pdbx_strand_id
1 'polypeptide(L)'
;MSEAIDRVDKQLQEHLRVLYRQVVDADQYLDDLREQGKAKFDSIFVEQTAFDTKGNRFQPYLQEVTKNVEAWQLERDNEELLKTIVEQLQLLTETLARLKQIRQAG
;
A
#
# COMPACT_ATOMS: atom_id res chain seq x y z
N MET A 1 8.52 -11.74 24.84
CA MET A 1 8.86 -10.70 23.85
C MET A 1 8.85 -11.27 22.42
N SER A 2 9.51 -12.40 22.14
CA SER A 2 9.49 -13.05 20.80
C SER A 2 8.08 -13.28 20.24
N GLU A 3 7.16 -13.85 21.03
CA GLU A 3 5.82 -14.19 20.54
C GLU A 3 4.99 -13.00 20.04
N ALA A 4 5.18 -11.80 20.60
CA ALA A 4 4.45 -10.60 20.18
C ALA A 4 4.95 -10.12 18.81
N ILE A 5 6.27 -10.10 18.63
CA ILE A 5 6.93 -9.72 17.38
C ILE A 5 6.58 -10.71 16.26
N ASP A 6 6.54 -12.00 16.56
CA ASP A 6 6.15 -13.03 15.59
C ASP A 6 4.68 -12.91 15.15
N ARG A 7 3.80 -12.41 16.04
CA ARG A 7 2.41 -12.08 15.68
C ARG A 7 2.34 -10.86 14.76
N VAL A 8 3.11 -9.81 15.04
CA VAL A 8 3.19 -8.63 14.18
C VAL A 8 3.65 -9.03 12.78
N ASP A 9 4.71 -9.81 12.67
CA ASP A 9 5.24 -10.31 11.40
C ASP A 9 4.16 -11.05 10.58
N LYS A 10 3.45 -11.99 11.22
CA LYS A 10 2.32 -12.68 10.59
C LYS A 10 1.23 -11.74 10.10
N GLN A 11 0.84 -10.76 10.91
CA GLN A 11 -0.19 -9.79 10.55
C GLN A 11 0.23 -8.95 9.35
N LEU A 12 1.49 -8.50 9.30
CA LEU A 12 2.03 -7.78 8.15
C LEU A 12 1.98 -8.64 6.87
N GLN A 13 2.45 -9.89 6.96
CA GLN A 13 2.45 -10.83 5.82
C GLN A 13 1.05 -11.21 5.33
N GLU A 14 0.08 -11.37 6.24
CA GLU A 14 -1.33 -11.58 5.88
C GLU A 14 -1.93 -10.35 5.21
N HIS A 15 -1.63 -9.16 5.72
CA HIS A 15 -2.14 -7.92 5.17
C HIS A 15 -1.59 -7.65 3.76
N LEU A 16 -0.28 -7.82 3.54
CA LEU A 16 0.35 -7.71 2.23
C LEU A 16 -0.28 -8.65 1.20
N ARG A 17 -0.55 -9.91 1.57
CA ARG A 17 -1.23 -10.90 0.71
C ARG A 17 -2.63 -10.44 0.26
N VAL A 18 -3.37 -9.77 1.14
CA VAL A 18 -4.68 -9.19 0.78
C VAL A 18 -4.48 -8.00 -0.18
N LEU A 19 -3.53 -7.12 0.12
CA LEU A 19 -3.24 -5.92 -0.66
C LEU A 19 -2.77 -6.25 -2.08
N TYR A 20 -1.97 -7.30 -2.30
CA TYR A 20 -1.55 -7.70 -3.65
C TYR A 20 -2.72 -7.83 -4.63
N ARG A 21 -3.79 -8.53 -4.25
CA ARG A 21 -4.96 -8.69 -5.12
C ARG A 21 -5.69 -7.37 -5.34
N GLN A 22 -5.86 -6.59 -4.28
CA GLN A 22 -6.56 -5.30 -4.36
C GLN A 22 -5.81 -4.29 -5.23
N VAL A 23 -4.48 -4.29 -5.18
CA VAL A 23 -3.61 -3.44 -5.98
C VAL A 23 -3.70 -3.79 -7.46
N VAL A 24 -3.69 -5.08 -7.81
CA VAL A 24 -3.87 -5.52 -9.21
C VAL A 24 -5.23 -5.06 -9.76
N ASP A 25 -6.31 -5.29 -9.01
CA ASP A 25 -7.65 -4.84 -9.42
C ASP A 25 -7.76 -3.32 -9.53
N ALA A 26 -7.10 -2.58 -8.63
CA ALA A 26 -7.10 -1.13 -8.61
C ALA A 26 -6.33 -0.55 -9.80
N ASP A 27 -5.14 -1.07 -10.08
CA ASP A 27 -4.31 -0.61 -11.19
C ASP A 27 -4.98 -0.87 -12.55
N GLN A 28 -5.63 -2.03 -12.72
CA GLN A 28 -6.43 -2.28 -13.92
C GLN A 28 -7.56 -1.27 -14.08
N TYR A 29 -8.29 -0.98 -13.00
CA TYR A 29 -9.37 0.01 -13.04
C TYR A 29 -8.85 1.43 -13.36
N LEU A 30 -7.68 1.81 -12.85
CA LEU A 30 -7.07 3.09 -13.17
C LEU A 30 -6.67 3.17 -14.66
N ASP A 31 -6.18 2.08 -15.22
CA ASP A 31 -5.85 2.01 -16.64
C ASP A 31 -7.11 2.18 -17.50
N ASP A 32 -8.21 1.48 -17.17
CA ASP A 32 -9.49 1.63 -17.87
C ASP A 32 -10.02 3.08 -17.82
N LEU A 33 -9.87 3.76 -16.68
CA LEU A 33 -10.25 5.16 -16.53
C LEU A 33 -9.39 6.11 -17.38
N ARG A 34 -8.10 5.81 -17.55
CA ARG A 34 -7.19 6.58 -18.40
C ARG A 34 -7.51 6.41 -19.87
N GLU A 35 -7.78 5.19 -20.31
CA GLU A 35 -8.21 4.91 -21.68
C GLU A 35 -9.49 5.67 -22.04
N GLN A 36 -10.38 5.86 -21.06
CA GLN A 36 -11.60 6.67 -21.22
C GLN A 36 -11.37 8.19 -21.07
N GLY A 37 -10.13 8.64 -20.82
CA GLY A 37 -9.79 10.05 -20.60
C GLY A 37 -10.33 10.64 -19.28
N LYS A 38 -10.78 9.79 -18.35
CA LYS A 38 -11.41 10.17 -17.07
C LYS A 38 -10.41 10.29 -15.91
N ALA A 39 -9.16 9.87 -16.10
CA ALA A 39 -8.09 9.98 -15.11
C ALA A 39 -6.92 10.84 -15.64
N LYS A 40 -6.61 11.93 -14.94
CA LYS A 40 -5.52 12.88 -15.28
C LYS A 40 -4.57 13.16 -14.10
N PHE A 41 -4.54 12.28 -13.10
CA PHE A 41 -3.66 12.45 -11.95
C PHE A 41 -2.27 11.87 -12.23
N ASP A 42 -1.24 12.58 -11.77
CA ASP A 42 0.18 12.21 -11.96
C ASP A 42 0.71 11.29 -10.85
N SER A 43 0.05 11.27 -9.68
CA SER A 43 0.39 10.38 -8.57
C SER A 43 -0.85 9.93 -7.78
N ILE A 44 -0.76 8.75 -7.15
CA ILE A 44 -1.80 8.25 -6.23
C ILE A 44 -1.81 9.09 -4.94
N PHE A 45 -0.63 9.37 -4.42
CA PHE A 45 -0.43 10.15 -3.20
C PHE A 45 0.24 11.49 -3.51
N VAL A 46 -0.13 12.51 -2.74
CA VAL A 46 0.51 13.84 -2.78
C VAL A 46 1.91 13.78 -2.16
N GLU A 47 2.71 14.82 -2.36
CA GLU A 47 3.99 14.96 -1.64
C GLU A 47 3.74 15.07 -0.13
N GLN A 48 4.69 14.59 0.70
CA GLN A 48 4.59 14.53 2.17
C GLN A 48 3.71 13.39 2.74
N THR A 49 3.68 12.23 2.09
CA THR A 49 3.16 11.00 2.70
C THR A 49 4.28 10.16 3.30
N ALA A 50 3.92 9.05 3.97
CA ALA A 50 4.88 8.06 4.46
C ALA A 50 5.58 7.28 3.32
N PHE A 51 5.36 7.62 2.05
CA PHE A 51 5.97 6.99 0.89
C PHE A 51 7.04 7.87 0.25
N ASP A 52 8.18 7.26 -0.05
CA ASP A 52 9.21 7.87 -0.91
C ASP A 52 8.85 7.74 -2.40
N THR A 53 8.10 6.68 -2.74
CA THR A 53 7.62 6.41 -4.10
C THR A 53 6.66 7.50 -4.57
N LYS A 54 6.83 7.91 -5.82
CA LYS A 54 5.87 8.72 -6.55
C LYS A 54 5.47 7.99 -7.83
N GLY A 55 4.18 7.73 -7.99
CA GLY A 55 3.68 7.04 -9.16
C GLY A 55 2.16 7.12 -9.25
N ASN A 56 1.65 6.91 -10.45
CA ASN A 56 0.21 6.93 -10.73
C ASN A 56 -0.42 5.53 -10.66
N ARG A 57 0.32 4.52 -10.19
CA ARG A 57 -0.14 3.16 -9.94
C ARG A 57 0.07 2.80 -8.49
N PHE A 58 -0.72 1.88 -7.96
CA PHE A 58 -0.58 1.34 -6.60
C PHE A 58 0.57 0.34 -6.48
N GLN A 59 0.90 -0.40 -7.55
CA GLN A 59 1.95 -1.42 -7.52
C GLN A 59 3.31 -0.94 -6.98
N PRO A 60 3.86 0.23 -7.39
CA PRO A 60 5.11 0.74 -6.84
C PRO A 60 5.06 1.01 -5.32
N TYR A 61 3.91 1.49 -4.81
CA TYR A 61 3.73 1.73 -3.38
C TYR A 61 3.71 0.42 -2.59
N LEU A 62 3.03 -0.62 -3.10
CA LEU A 62 3.05 -1.94 -2.46
C LEU A 62 4.45 -2.56 -2.44
N GLN A 63 5.25 -2.35 -3.50
CA GLN A 63 6.65 -2.80 -3.53
C GLN A 63 7.48 -2.12 -2.45
N GLU A 64 7.30 -0.82 -2.23
CA GLU A 64 7.97 -0.09 -1.15
C GLU A 64 7.59 -0.66 0.24
N VAL A 65 6.30 -0.85 0.52
CA VAL A 65 5.87 -1.44 1.81
C VAL A 65 6.45 -2.83 1.99
N THR A 66 6.45 -3.66 0.94
CA THR A 66 7.01 -5.01 0.99
C THR A 66 8.49 -4.99 1.34
N LYS A 67 9.26 -4.10 0.69
CA LYS A 67 10.69 -3.91 0.99
C LYS A 67 10.93 -3.43 2.43
N ASN A 68 10.09 -2.52 2.92
CA ASN A 68 10.19 -2.03 4.30
C ASN A 68 9.89 -3.15 5.31
N VAL A 69 8.89 -4.01 5.04
CA VAL A 69 8.59 -5.19 5.86
C VAL A 69 9.77 -6.18 5.85
N GLU A 70 10.37 -6.46 4.70
CA GLU A 70 11.56 -7.32 4.60
C GLU A 70 12.74 -6.73 5.40
N ALA A 71 12.95 -5.42 5.34
CA ALA A 71 13.98 -4.74 6.13
C ALA A 71 13.71 -4.84 7.64
N TRP A 72 12.46 -4.61 8.07
CA TRP A 72 12.07 -4.73 9.48
C TRP A 72 12.20 -6.17 10.00
N GLN A 73 11.98 -7.19 9.16
CA GLN A 73 12.19 -8.58 9.55
C GLN A 73 13.65 -8.90 9.88
N LEU A 74 14.61 -8.15 9.33
CA LEU A 74 16.04 -8.25 9.64
C LEU A 74 16.42 -7.47 10.91
N GLU A 75 15.71 -6.37 11.20
CA GLU A 75 15.93 -5.46 12.33
C GLU A 75 14.64 -5.31 13.15
N ARG A 76 14.22 -6.39 13.81
CA ARG A 76 12.89 -6.49 14.45
C ARG A 76 12.66 -5.57 15.65
N ASP A 77 13.69 -4.89 16.13
CA ASP A 77 13.66 -3.88 17.17
C ASP A 77 13.55 -2.44 16.64
N ASN A 78 13.54 -2.26 15.31
CA ASN A 78 13.40 -0.96 14.67
C ASN A 78 11.93 -0.47 14.72
N GLU A 79 11.55 0.17 15.83
CA GLU A 79 10.19 0.68 16.06
C GLU A 79 9.77 1.79 15.07
N GLU A 80 10.70 2.65 14.66
CA GLU A 80 10.42 3.72 13.69
C GLU A 80 10.07 3.14 12.31
N LEU A 81 10.82 2.13 11.85
CA LEU A 81 10.50 1.45 10.59
C LEU A 81 9.15 0.73 10.67
N LEU A 82 8.84 0.09 11.80
CA LEU A 82 7.53 -0.52 12.02
C LEU A 82 6.40 0.51 11.95
N LYS A 83 6.59 1.68 12.56
CA LYS A 83 5.64 2.78 12.50
C LYS A 83 5.42 3.25 11.05
N THR A 84 6.50 3.45 10.29
CA THR A 84 6.40 3.80 8.87
C THR A 84 5.61 2.75 8.08
N ILE A 85 5.89 1.46 8.28
CA ILE A 85 5.15 0.37 7.61
C ILE A 85 3.65 0.44 7.94
N VAL A 86 3.29 0.65 9.20
CA VAL A 86 1.88 0.73 9.62
C VAL A 86 1.19 1.94 8.99
N GLU A 87 1.83 3.10 8.95
CA GLU A 87 1.31 4.30 8.29
C GLU A 87 1.12 4.09 6.78
N GLN A 88 2.10 3.46 6.11
CA GLN A 88 2.01 3.10 4.69
C GLN A 88 0.86 2.13 4.41
N LEU A 89 0.70 1.07 5.22
CA LEU A 89 -0.38 0.10 5.10
C LEU A 89 -1.74 0.76 5.30
N GLN A 90 -1.87 1.66 6.27
CA GLN A 90 -3.10 2.42 6.51
C GLN A 90 -3.47 3.26 5.29
N LEU A 91 -2.56 4.09 4.80
CA LEU A 91 -2.78 4.96 3.65
C LEU A 91 -3.15 4.16 2.39
N LEU A 92 -2.45 3.05 2.13
CA LEU A 92 -2.71 2.18 0.98
C LEU A 92 -4.10 1.55 1.08
N THR A 93 -4.45 1.02 2.25
CA THR A 93 -5.75 0.36 2.49
C THR A 93 -6.92 1.33 2.34
N GLU A 94 -6.84 2.51 2.96
CA GLU A 94 -7.89 3.52 2.89
C GLU A 94 -8.10 4.03 1.46
N THR A 95 -7.01 4.21 0.72
CA THR A 95 -7.06 4.70 -0.66
C THR A 95 -7.64 3.66 -1.61
N LEU A 96 -7.26 2.39 -1.46
CA LEU A 96 -7.86 1.27 -2.20
C LEU A 96 -9.35 1.13 -1.89
N ALA A 97 -9.74 1.25 -0.63
CA ALA A 97 -11.14 1.19 -0.22
C ALA A 97 -11.96 2.33 -0.83
N ARG A 98 -11.43 3.57 -0.82
CA ARG A 98 -12.06 4.73 -1.46
C ARG A 98 -12.21 4.54 -2.97
N LEU A 99 -11.16 4.06 -3.66
CA LEU A 99 -11.23 3.79 -5.08
C LEU A 99 -12.31 2.75 -5.41
N LYS A 100 -12.37 1.67 -4.62
CA LYS A 100 -13.38 0.64 -4.77
C LYS A 100 -14.80 1.18 -4.61
N GLN A 101 -15.04 2.09 -3.65
CA GLN A 101 -16.34 2.75 -3.48
C GLN A 101 -16.69 3.61 -4.70
N ILE A 102 -15.74 4.38 -5.24
CA ILE A 102 -15.95 5.18 -6.45
C ILE A 102 -16.32 4.30 -7.64
N ARG A 103 -15.61 3.18 -7.83
CA ARG A 103 -15.91 2.19 -8.89
C ARG A 103 -17.31 1.60 -8.78
N GLN A 104 -17.85 1.45 -7.57
CA GLN A 104 -19.19 0.87 -7.33
C GLN A 104 -20.32 1.89 -7.48
N ALA A 105 -20.01 3.19 -7.41
CA ALA A 105 -20.99 4.27 -7.47
C ALA A 105 -21.22 4.84 -8.87
N GLY A 106 -20.31 4.55 -9.82
CA GLY A 106 -20.41 4.92 -11.23
C GLY A 106 -20.90 3.78 -12.11
#